data_AF-H3HCC0-F1
#
_entry.id   AF-H3HCC0-F1
#
_cell.length_a   1.000
_cell.length_b   1.000
_cell.length_c   1.000
_cell.angle_alpha   90.00
_cell.angle_beta   90.00
_cell.angle_gamma   90.00
#
_symmetry.space_group_name_H-M   'P 1'
#
loop_
_entity.id
_entity.type
_entity.pdbx_description
1 polymer ?
#
loop_
_entity_poly.entity_id
_entity_poly.type
_entity_poly.pdbx_seq_one_letter_code
_entity_poly.pdbx_strand_id
1 'polypeptide(L)'
;MASLQMQRSACQPISDTLTEDQTMWKSVAAIAKQARQNSQDESVRLKNELQMCARGFEMLQAQLITAESFRQQLEGNRLAFANSFRIGMISSQRLCFDDSGIYELLEQRINARLHELDSIVRETCHLPTGGFTENVQVCREDASTTVVEFQHVRLLPFGGDATASTIWDIINMGGLVAKENTYVTRSASDMVGLVSRHVIPLGNMASAWSL
;
A
#
# COMPACT_ATOMS: atom_id res chain seq x y z
N MET A 1 59.73 -133.17 -0.72
CA MET A 1 59.77 -132.59 0.64
C MET A 1 61.21 -132.25 0.97
N ALA A 2 61.55 -130.97 1.01
CA ALA A 2 62.79 -130.45 1.57
C ALA A 2 62.52 -129.02 2.04
N SER A 3 62.46 -128.84 3.36
CA SER A 3 62.35 -127.55 4.03
C SER A 3 63.75 -126.95 4.17
N LEU A 4 63.93 -125.69 3.78
CA LEU A 4 65.07 -124.88 4.19
C LEU A 4 64.56 -123.59 4.82
N GLN A 5 64.78 -123.53 6.12
CA GLN A 5 64.38 -122.49 7.04
C GLN A 5 65.53 -121.49 7.18
N MET A 6 65.18 -120.22 7.01
CA MET A 6 65.78 -119.00 7.56
C MET A 6 67.30 -118.92 7.78
N GLN A 7 67.90 -117.94 7.10
CA GLN A 7 68.94 -117.11 7.72
C GLN A 7 68.64 -115.64 7.45
N ARG A 8 68.05 -114.99 8.47
CA ARG A 8 67.79 -113.56 8.54
C ARG A 8 69.13 -112.87 8.78
N SER A 9 69.68 -112.22 7.75
CA SER A 9 70.80 -111.29 7.94
C SER A 9 70.24 -109.97 8.46
N ALA A 10 70.84 -109.51 9.57
CA ALA A 10 70.49 -108.28 10.24
C ALA A 10 70.81 -107.07 9.35
N CYS A 11 69.77 -106.37 8.86
CA CYS A 11 69.94 -104.99 8.44
C CYS A 11 69.99 -104.11 9.69
N GLN A 12 71.17 -103.55 9.96
CA GLN A 12 71.35 -102.45 10.90
C GLN A 12 70.48 -101.25 10.48
N PRO A 13 69.99 -100.45 11.43
CA PRO A 13 69.29 -99.22 11.14
C PRO A 13 70.32 -98.20 10.62
N ILE A 14 70.16 -97.76 9.37
CA ILE A 14 70.91 -96.62 8.83
C ILE A 14 70.47 -95.39 9.61
N SER A 15 71.46 -94.78 10.24
CA SER A 15 71.43 -93.59 11.07
C SER A 15 70.75 -92.41 10.40
N ASP A 16 69.82 -91.80 11.13
CA ASP A 16 69.20 -90.50 10.88
C ASP A 16 70.24 -89.36 10.92
N THR A 17 70.84 -89.03 9.78
CA THR A 17 71.45 -87.72 9.56
C THR A 17 71.09 -87.23 8.17
N LEU A 18 70.05 -86.38 8.10
CA LEU A 18 69.73 -85.59 6.92
C LEU A 18 70.99 -84.84 6.45
N THR A 19 71.41 -85.08 5.21
CA THR A 19 72.52 -84.36 4.58
C THR A 19 72.23 -82.86 4.62
N GLU A 20 73.21 -82.06 5.03
CA GLU A 20 73.08 -80.62 5.31
C GLU A 20 72.37 -79.85 4.18
N ASP A 21 72.66 -80.20 2.93
CA ASP A 21 72.00 -79.67 1.73
C ASP A 21 70.48 -79.87 1.72
N GLN A 22 70.00 -81.04 2.17
CA GLN A 22 68.57 -81.35 2.18
C GLN A 22 67.83 -80.52 3.24
N THR A 23 68.50 -80.12 4.32
CA THR A 23 67.94 -79.23 5.33
C THR A 23 67.89 -77.78 4.84
N MET A 24 68.92 -77.35 4.10
CA MET A 24 68.98 -76.03 3.46
C MET A 24 67.88 -75.89 2.38
N TRP A 25 67.69 -76.87 1.50
CA TRP A 25 66.62 -76.79 0.50
C TRP A 25 65.21 -76.80 1.11
N LYS A 26 65.02 -77.51 2.23
CA LYS A 26 63.77 -77.43 3.00
C LYS A 26 63.53 -76.04 3.58
N SER A 27 64.56 -75.37 4.11
CA SER A 27 64.41 -74.01 4.66
C SER A 27 64.12 -72.99 3.55
N VAL A 28 64.81 -73.07 2.41
CA VAL A 28 64.56 -72.23 1.23
C VAL A 28 63.13 -72.42 0.71
N ALA A 29 62.66 -73.66 0.60
CA ALA A 29 61.28 -73.94 0.18
C ALA A 29 60.23 -73.40 1.17
N ALA A 30 60.51 -73.47 2.47
CA ALA A 30 59.65 -72.90 3.50
C ALA A 30 59.59 -71.36 3.41
N ILE A 31 60.73 -70.70 3.21
CA ILE A 31 60.81 -69.24 3.01
C ILE A 31 60.05 -68.83 1.75
N ALA A 32 60.26 -69.54 0.63
CA ALA A 32 59.57 -69.25 -0.63
C ALA A 32 58.04 -69.43 -0.50
N LYS A 33 57.60 -70.49 0.20
CA LYS A 33 56.18 -70.71 0.50
C LYS A 33 55.60 -69.58 1.35
N GLN A 34 56.31 -69.15 2.39
CA GLN A 34 55.89 -68.04 3.24
C GLN A 34 55.82 -66.73 2.45
N ALA A 35 56.82 -66.42 1.64
CA ALA A 35 56.85 -65.23 0.79
C ALA A 35 55.68 -65.22 -0.21
N ARG A 36 55.37 -66.38 -0.80
CA ARG A 36 54.20 -66.54 -1.67
C ARG A 36 52.89 -66.29 -0.90
N GLN A 37 52.75 -66.85 0.30
CA GLN A 37 51.55 -66.65 1.11
C GLN A 37 51.37 -65.17 1.46
N ASN A 38 52.42 -64.52 1.96
CA ASN A 38 52.41 -63.09 2.28
C ASN A 38 52.03 -62.24 1.05
N SER A 39 52.57 -62.57 -0.12
CA SER A 39 52.23 -61.87 -1.37
C SER A 39 50.77 -62.10 -1.80
N GLN A 40 50.22 -63.29 -1.57
CA GLN A 40 48.82 -63.59 -1.84
C GLN A 40 47.90 -62.81 -0.89
N ASP A 41 48.22 -62.79 0.40
CA ASP A 41 47.45 -62.07 1.41
C ASP A 41 47.45 -60.56 1.13
N GLU A 42 48.61 -60.00 0.76
CA GLU A 42 48.74 -58.59 0.37
C GLU A 42 47.96 -58.27 -0.91
N SER A 43 47.97 -59.18 -1.90
CA SER A 43 47.20 -59.02 -3.14
C SER A 43 45.69 -59.00 -2.87
N VAL A 44 45.21 -59.85 -1.96
CA VAL A 44 43.80 -59.85 -1.55
C VAL A 44 43.46 -58.55 -0.82
N ARG A 45 44.33 -58.07 0.09
CA ARG A 45 44.14 -56.80 0.79
C ARG A 45 44.03 -55.62 -0.19
N LEU A 46 44.99 -55.51 -1.12
CA LEU A 46 45.03 -54.44 -2.10
C LEU A 46 43.84 -54.47 -3.06
N LYS A 47 43.37 -55.67 -3.47
CA LYS A 47 42.14 -55.79 -4.27
C LYS A 47 40.92 -55.27 -3.52
N ASN A 48 40.80 -55.58 -2.24
CA ASN A 48 39.70 -55.07 -1.42
C ASN A 48 39.78 -53.54 -1.26
N GLU A 49 40.96 -52.99 -0.98
CA GLU A 49 41.15 -51.53 -0.91
C GLU A 49 40.80 -50.85 -2.24
N LEU A 50 41.25 -51.39 -3.38
CA LEU A 50 40.92 -50.88 -4.70
C LEU A 50 39.41 -50.90 -4.94
N GLN A 51 38.73 -51.99 -4.57
CA GLN A 51 37.28 -52.11 -4.71
C GLN A 51 36.54 -51.08 -3.85
N MET A 52 37.01 -50.81 -2.64
CA MET A 52 36.44 -49.77 -1.78
C MET A 52 36.63 -48.37 -2.38
N CYS A 53 37.83 -48.06 -2.89
CA CYS A 53 38.11 -46.81 -3.59
C CYS A 53 37.23 -46.64 -4.84
N ALA A 54 37.07 -47.70 -5.64
CA ALA A 54 36.22 -47.67 -6.83
C ALA A 54 34.76 -47.35 -6.48
N ARG A 55 34.21 -48.02 -5.46
CA ARG A 55 32.85 -47.72 -4.95
C ARG A 55 32.72 -46.29 -4.44
N GLY A 56 33.72 -45.79 -3.71
CA GLY A 56 33.76 -44.40 -3.24
C GLY A 56 33.75 -43.41 -4.40
N PHE A 57 34.51 -43.69 -5.45
CA PHE A 57 34.55 -42.88 -6.66
C PHE A 57 33.19 -42.88 -7.39
N GLU A 58 32.57 -44.05 -7.57
CA GLU A 58 31.23 -44.16 -8.18
C GLU A 58 30.18 -43.36 -7.41
N MET A 59 30.19 -43.43 -6.08
CA MET A 59 29.29 -42.65 -5.23
C MET A 59 29.50 -41.14 -5.39
N LEU A 60 30.75 -40.68 -5.35
CA LEU A 60 31.08 -39.27 -5.54
C LEU A 60 30.70 -38.79 -6.94
N GLN A 61 30.91 -39.62 -7.97
CA GLN A 61 30.51 -39.32 -9.34
C GLN A 61 28.99 -39.19 -9.47
N ALA A 62 28.22 -40.09 -8.85
CA ALA A 62 26.76 -40.02 -8.83
C ALA A 62 26.26 -38.75 -8.11
N GLN A 63 26.89 -38.39 -6.99
CA GLN A 63 26.59 -37.14 -6.27
C GLN A 63 26.92 -35.90 -7.11
N LEU A 64 28.03 -35.90 -7.83
CA LEU A 64 28.42 -34.81 -8.74
C LEU A 64 27.37 -34.61 -9.83
N ILE A 65 26.97 -35.69 -10.52
CA ILE A 65 25.95 -35.63 -11.58
C ILE A 65 24.63 -35.07 -11.04
N THR A 66 24.24 -35.50 -9.83
CA THR A 66 23.03 -35.02 -9.17
C THR A 66 23.14 -33.53 -8.82
N ALA A 67 24.27 -33.09 -8.29
CA ALA A 67 24.50 -31.68 -7.96
C ALA A 67 24.49 -30.78 -9.22
N GLU A 68 25.08 -31.25 -10.32
CA GLU A 68 25.07 -30.52 -11.59
C GLU A 68 23.66 -30.37 -12.17
N SER A 69 22.83 -31.42 -12.09
CA SER A 69 21.45 -31.34 -12.58
C SER A 69 20.63 -30.35 -11.75
N PHE A 70 20.78 -30.35 -10.42
CA PHE A 70 20.17 -29.35 -9.55
C PHE A 70 20.62 -27.93 -9.88
N ARG A 71 21.92 -27.71 -10.13
CA ARG A 71 22.45 -26.40 -10.53
C ARG A 71 21.83 -25.91 -11.83
N GLN A 72 21.78 -26.77 -12.86
CA GLN A 72 21.17 -26.43 -14.16
C GLN A 72 19.69 -26.09 -14.01
N GLN A 73 18.95 -26.83 -13.19
CA GLN A 73 17.55 -26.55 -12.91
C GLN A 73 17.38 -25.18 -12.23
N LEU A 74 18.24 -24.85 -11.26
CA LEU A 74 18.22 -23.56 -10.57
C LEU A 74 18.50 -22.40 -11.53
N GLU A 75 19.47 -22.56 -12.43
CA GLU A 75 19.80 -21.56 -13.46
C GLU A 75 18.64 -21.36 -14.45
N GLY A 76 18.00 -22.45 -14.89
CA GLY A 76 16.81 -22.40 -15.74
C GLY A 76 15.64 -21.67 -15.06
N ASN A 77 15.39 -21.99 -13.78
CA ASN A 77 14.36 -21.32 -12.98
C ASN A 77 14.67 -19.84 -12.77
N ARG A 78 15.95 -19.48 -12.54
CA ARG A 78 16.38 -18.08 -12.39
C ARG A 78 16.14 -17.28 -13.66
N LEU A 79 16.47 -17.85 -14.82
CA LEU A 79 16.24 -17.20 -16.12
C LEU A 79 14.73 -17.02 -16.39
N ALA A 80 13.93 -18.06 -16.11
CA ALA A 80 12.47 -18.00 -16.26
C ALA A 80 11.88 -16.92 -15.35
N PHE A 81 12.28 -16.87 -14.07
CA PHE A 81 11.87 -15.84 -13.12
C PHE A 81 12.26 -14.44 -13.60
N ALA A 82 13.51 -14.22 -14.01
CA ALA A 82 13.98 -12.93 -14.49
C ALA A 82 13.18 -12.45 -15.72
N ASN A 83 12.85 -13.35 -16.64
CA ASN A 83 12.02 -13.05 -17.80
C ASN A 83 10.58 -12.70 -17.40
N SER A 84 9.95 -13.51 -16.55
CA SER A 84 8.59 -13.25 -16.04
C SER A 84 8.51 -11.94 -15.27
N PHE A 85 9.51 -11.66 -14.42
CA PHE A 85 9.61 -10.41 -13.68
C PHE A 85 9.76 -9.21 -14.61
N ARG A 86 10.65 -9.29 -15.62
CA ARG A 86 10.82 -8.24 -16.62
C ARG A 86 9.53 -7.97 -17.40
N ILE A 87 8.83 -9.02 -17.83
CA ILE A 87 7.55 -8.89 -18.53
C ILE A 87 6.52 -8.21 -17.62
N GLY A 88 6.43 -8.62 -16.35
CA GLY A 88 5.56 -8.02 -15.35
C GLY A 88 5.86 -6.55 -15.09
N MET A 89 7.14 -6.15 -15.06
CA MET A 89 7.56 -4.76 -14.92
C MET A 89 7.15 -3.92 -16.14
N ILE A 90 7.38 -4.42 -17.36
CA ILE A 90 6.99 -3.72 -18.59
C ILE A 90 5.47 -3.59 -18.69
N SER A 91 4.72 -4.64 -18.35
CA SER A 91 3.25 -4.56 -18.33
C SER A 91 2.74 -3.60 -17.26
N SER A 92 3.37 -3.57 -16.08
CA SER A 92 2.99 -2.63 -15.01
C SER A 92 3.29 -1.18 -15.39
N GLN A 93 4.38 -0.91 -16.10
CA GLN A 93 4.64 0.42 -16.67
C GLN A 93 3.59 0.81 -17.71
N ARG A 94 3.11 -0.12 -18.54
CA ARG A 94 2.00 0.15 -19.48
C ARG A 94 0.65 0.39 -18.77
N LEU A 95 0.49 -0.11 -17.54
CA LEU A 95 -0.68 0.15 -16.71
C LEU A 95 -0.52 1.42 -15.85
N CYS A 96 0.68 1.96 -15.70
CA CYS A 96 0.92 3.31 -15.20
C CYS A 96 0.57 4.31 -16.30
N PHE A 97 -0.73 4.55 -16.44
CA PHE A 97 -1.38 5.74 -16.98
C PHE A 97 -0.44 6.75 -17.68
N ASP A 98 -0.24 6.55 -18.97
CA ASP A 98 -0.04 7.64 -19.94
C ASP A 98 -1.40 8.32 -20.22
N ASP A 99 -2.18 8.55 -19.17
CA ASP A 99 -3.52 9.14 -19.23
C ASP A 99 -3.45 10.52 -18.57
N SER A 100 -2.53 11.35 -19.05
CA SER A 100 -2.49 12.78 -18.77
C SER A 100 -3.85 13.43 -19.09
N GLY A 101 -4.61 12.85 -20.02
CA GLY A 101 -5.94 13.27 -20.40
C GLY A 101 -6.97 13.26 -19.27
N ILE A 102 -6.90 12.31 -18.32
CA ILE A 102 -7.82 12.32 -17.16
C ILE A 102 -7.56 13.53 -16.26
N TYR A 103 -6.30 13.84 -15.98
CA TYR A 103 -5.95 14.98 -15.13
C TYR A 103 -6.28 16.31 -15.82
N GLU A 104 -5.98 16.44 -17.11
CA GLU A 104 -6.35 17.60 -17.92
C GLU A 104 -7.87 17.78 -17.99
N LEU A 105 -8.64 16.71 -18.15
CA LEU A 105 -10.11 16.76 -18.17
C LEU A 105 -10.69 17.20 -16.83
N LEU A 106 -10.13 16.69 -15.72
CA LEU A 106 -10.54 17.08 -14.37
C LEU A 106 -10.21 18.55 -14.10
N GLU A 107 -9.02 18.99 -14.48
CA GLU A 107 -8.60 20.39 -14.37
C GLU A 107 -9.52 21.32 -15.17
N GLN A 108 -9.82 20.98 -16.43
CA GLN A 108 -10.76 21.73 -17.26
C GLN A 108 -12.15 21.82 -16.63
N ARG A 109 -12.67 20.70 -16.07
CA ARG A 109 -13.98 20.68 -15.41
C ARG A 109 -14.02 21.54 -14.15
N ILE A 110 -12.96 21.49 -13.33
CA ILE A 110 -12.86 22.31 -12.12
C ILE A 110 -12.81 23.79 -12.49
N ASN A 111 -11.97 24.17 -13.46
CA ASN A 111 -11.83 25.55 -13.91
C ASN A 111 -13.14 26.09 -14.50
N ALA A 112 -13.88 25.28 -15.27
CA ALA A 112 -15.18 25.67 -15.80
C ALA A 112 -16.19 25.97 -14.68
N ARG A 113 -16.24 25.14 -13.64
CA ARG A 113 -17.12 25.36 -12.48
C ARG A 113 -16.72 26.57 -11.65
N LEU A 114 -15.42 26.81 -11.50
CA LEU A 114 -14.92 28.00 -10.81
C LEU A 114 -15.33 29.28 -11.54
N HIS A 115 -15.20 29.32 -12.87
CA HIS A 115 -15.63 30.46 -13.67
C HIS A 115 -17.14 30.70 -13.62
N GLU A 116 -17.94 29.64 -13.62
CA GLU A 116 -19.39 29.74 -13.48
C GLU A 116 -19.78 30.37 -12.13
N LEU A 117 -19.16 29.92 -11.03
CA LEU A 117 -19.38 30.48 -9.71
C LEU A 117 -18.93 31.95 -9.61
N ASP A 118 -17.77 32.28 -10.16
CA ASP A 118 -17.28 33.66 -10.19
C ASP A 118 -18.23 34.59 -10.98
N SER A 119 -18.79 34.09 -12.08
CA SER A 119 -19.81 34.81 -12.85
C SER A 119 -21.07 35.08 -12.03
N ILE A 120 -21.59 34.08 -11.32
CA ILE A 120 -22.79 34.22 -10.46
C ILE A 120 -22.53 35.23 -9.33
N VAL A 121 -21.38 35.14 -8.68
CA VAL A 121 -21.01 36.05 -7.58
C VAL A 121 -20.89 37.48 -8.11
N ARG A 122 -20.21 37.69 -9.23
CA ARG A 122 -20.10 39.02 -9.85
C ARG A 122 -21.47 39.57 -10.24
N GLU A 123 -22.32 38.77 -10.87
CA GLU A 123 -23.68 39.18 -11.23
C GLU A 123 -24.49 39.58 -9.99
N THR A 124 -24.39 38.80 -8.90
CA THR A 124 -25.07 39.10 -7.63
C THR A 124 -24.51 40.36 -6.96
N CYS A 125 -23.20 40.57 -7.00
CA CYS A 125 -22.54 41.75 -6.45
C CYS A 125 -22.77 43.02 -7.30
N HIS A 126 -23.17 42.89 -8.56
CA HIS A 126 -23.53 44.00 -9.45
C HIS A 126 -25.00 44.43 -9.32
N LEU A 127 -25.80 43.85 -8.40
CA LEU A 127 -27.09 44.45 -8.04
C LEU A 127 -26.85 45.90 -7.59
N PRO A 128 -27.62 46.88 -8.11
CA PRO A 128 -27.29 48.28 -7.96
C PRO A 128 -27.22 48.66 -6.49
N THR A 129 -26.09 49.24 -6.09
CA THR A 129 -25.80 49.92 -4.82
C THR A 129 -26.79 51.05 -4.47
N GLY A 130 -27.87 51.24 -5.26
CA GLY A 130 -28.91 52.25 -5.10
C GLY A 130 -30.26 51.72 -4.60
N GLY A 131 -30.31 50.52 -4.03
CA GLY A 131 -31.54 49.90 -3.52
C GLY A 131 -31.85 50.14 -2.04
N PHE A 132 -31.12 51.04 -1.38
CA PHE A 132 -31.26 51.32 0.05
C PHE A 132 -31.34 52.83 0.24
N THR A 133 -32.50 53.33 0.64
CA THR A 133 -32.67 54.72 1.06
C THR A 133 -33.29 54.77 2.44
N GLU A 134 -32.56 55.40 3.36
CA GLU A 134 -33.05 55.81 4.68
C GLU A 134 -33.38 57.31 4.58
N ASN A 135 -34.67 57.65 4.71
CA ASN A 135 -35.12 59.03 4.76
C ASN A 135 -35.78 59.29 6.12
N VAL A 136 -35.33 60.34 6.80
CA VAL A 136 -35.88 60.76 8.10
C VAL A 136 -36.47 62.14 7.92
N GLN A 137 -37.79 62.24 8.05
CA GLN A 137 -38.50 63.50 7.92
C GLN A 137 -39.13 63.88 9.26
N VAL A 138 -38.85 65.11 9.71
CA VAL A 138 -39.47 65.67 10.92
C VAL A 138 -40.64 66.54 10.50
N CYS A 139 -41.86 66.08 10.77
CA CYS A 139 -43.09 66.80 10.48
C CYS A 139 -43.63 67.43 11.77
N ARG A 140 -43.88 68.74 11.77
CA ARG A 140 -44.56 69.42 12.88
C ARG A 140 -46.06 69.42 12.58
N GLU A 141 -46.83 68.72 13.41
CA GLU A 141 -48.29 68.62 13.24
C GLU A 141 -48.99 69.83 13.89
N ASP A 142 -48.54 70.28 15.07
CA ASP A 142 -49.00 71.50 15.75
C ASP A 142 -47.84 72.22 16.52
N ALA A 143 -48.11 73.36 17.16
CA ALA A 143 -47.12 74.14 17.93
C ALA A 143 -46.47 73.38 19.11
N SER A 144 -47.10 72.29 19.60
CA SER A 144 -46.66 71.50 20.75
C SER A 144 -46.29 70.04 20.45
N THR A 145 -46.46 69.57 19.22
CA THR A 145 -46.28 68.15 18.85
C THR A 145 -45.42 68.03 17.60
N THR A 146 -44.30 67.30 17.74
CA THR A 146 -43.41 66.99 16.63
C THR A 146 -43.46 65.49 16.36
N VAL A 147 -43.67 65.15 15.09
CA VAL A 147 -43.74 63.78 14.59
C VAL A 147 -42.49 63.50 13.78
N VAL A 148 -41.79 62.42 14.09
CA VAL A 148 -40.65 61.96 13.29
C VAL A 148 -41.09 60.75 12.49
N GLU A 149 -40.97 60.85 11.17
CA GLU A 149 -41.24 59.78 10.21
C GLU A 149 -39.92 59.19 9.72
N PHE A 150 -39.76 57.90 9.94
CA PHE A 150 -38.64 57.12 9.42
C PHE A 150 -39.17 56.29 8.25
N GLN A 151 -38.66 56.57 7.05
CA GLN A 151 -38.96 55.81 5.85
C GLN A 151 -37.72 55.00 5.44
N HIS A 152 -37.90 53.70 5.35
CA HIS A 152 -36.85 52.76 5.03
C HIS A 152 -37.22 51.93 3.81
N VAL A 153 -36.51 52.13 2.70
CA VAL A 153 -36.81 51.45 1.43
C VAL A 153 -35.69 50.49 1.08
N ARG A 154 -36.04 49.23 0.82
CA ARG A 154 -35.09 48.18 0.40
C ARG A 154 -35.57 47.41 -0.83
N LEU A 155 -34.62 47.03 -1.69
CA LEU A 155 -34.83 46.00 -2.72
C LEU A 155 -35.01 44.63 -2.06
N LEU A 156 -35.97 43.86 -2.55
CA LEU A 156 -36.24 42.52 -2.05
C LEU A 156 -35.29 41.49 -2.71
N PRO A 157 -34.82 40.47 -1.98
CA PRO A 157 -33.93 39.44 -2.52
C PRO A 157 -34.61 38.56 -3.59
N PHE A 158 -35.95 38.52 -3.59
CA PHE A 158 -36.76 37.77 -4.56
C PHE A 158 -37.97 38.59 -4.97
N GLY A 159 -38.62 38.20 -6.09
CA GLY A 159 -39.81 38.88 -6.62
C GLY A 159 -40.87 39.16 -5.55
N GLY A 160 -41.57 40.29 -5.68
CA GLY A 160 -42.44 40.83 -4.64
C GLY A 160 -43.44 39.83 -4.07
N ASP A 161 -44.01 38.95 -4.91
CA ASP A 161 -45.03 37.99 -4.48
C ASP A 161 -44.46 36.87 -3.59
N ALA A 162 -43.25 36.38 -3.91
CA ALA A 162 -42.57 35.34 -3.13
C ALA A 162 -42.10 35.87 -1.76
N THR A 163 -41.54 37.08 -1.77
CA THR A 163 -41.07 37.72 -0.53
C THR A 163 -42.23 38.17 0.35
N ALA A 164 -43.32 38.70 -0.22
CA ALA A 164 -44.51 39.08 0.52
C ALA A 164 -45.22 37.86 1.14
N SER A 165 -45.32 36.74 0.41
CA SER A 165 -45.84 35.48 0.95
C SER A 165 -45.03 35.03 2.17
N THR A 166 -43.70 35.01 2.05
CA THR A 166 -42.82 34.58 3.14
C THR A 166 -42.89 35.52 4.35
N ILE A 167 -42.95 36.84 4.13
CA ILE A 167 -43.11 37.83 5.20
C ILE A 167 -44.46 37.63 5.91
N TRP A 168 -45.54 37.38 5.17
CA TRP A 168 -46.84 37.07 5.78
C TRP A 168 -46.85 35.76 6.55
N ASP A 169 -46.16 34.73 6.06
CA ASP A 169 -46.00 33.48 6.81
C ASP A 169 -45.27 33.73 8.14
N ILE A 170 -44.20 34.52 8.14
CA ILE A 170 -43.47 34.90 9.36
C ILE A 170 -44.36 35.66 10.34
N ILE A 171 -45.20 36.56 9.84
CA ILE A 171 -46.13 37.35 10.66
C ILE A 171 -47.23 36.45 11.24
N ASN A 172 -47.78 35.54 10.44
CA ASN A 172 -48.75 34.53 10.89
C ASN A 172 -48.15 33.56 11.92
N MET A 173 -46.85 33.28 11.82
CA MET A 173 -46.09 32.51 12.82
C MET A 173 -45.76 33.32 14.09
N GLY A 174 -46.24 34.56 14.21
CA GLY A 174 -46.07 35.43 15.40
C GLY A 174 -44.74 36.18 15.45
N GLY A 175 -44.00 36.26 14.34
CA GLY A 175 -42.65 36.81 14.29
C GLY A 175 -42.54 38.35 14.25
N LEU A 176 -43.62 39.09 14.00
CA LEU A 176 -43.57 40.56 13.94
C LEU A 176 -44.67 41.20 14.78
N VAL A 177 -44.28 41.86 15.87
CA VAL A 177 -45.18 42.72 16.66
C VAL A 177 -45.24 44.07 15.96
N ALA A 178 -46.21 44.25 15.07
CA ALA A 178 -46.49 45.56 14.50
C ALA A 178 -47.00 46.49 15.61
N LYS A 179 -46.26 47.56 15.91
CA LYS A 179 -46.69 48.61 16.83
C LYS A 179 -47.73 49.48 16.09
N GLU A 180 -48.69 50.06 16.79
CA GLU A 180 -49.87 50.75 16.21
C GLU A 180 -49.56 51.86 15.18
N ASN A 181 -48.30 52.31 15.06
CA ASN A 181 -47.85 53.36 14.14
C ASN A 181 -46.80 52.91 13.09
N THR A 182 -46.71 51.61 12.79
CA THR A 182 -45.87 51.08 11.70
C THR A 182 -46.73 50.52 10.58
N TYR A 183 -46.48 50.94 9.33
CA TYR A 183 -47.13 50.36 8.16
C TYR A 183 -46.14 50.14 7.02
N VAL A 184 -46.46 49.17 6.17
CA VAL A 184 -45.63 48.76 5.03
C VAL A 184 -46.28 49.25 3.75
N THR A 185 -45.52 49.91 2.89
CA THR A 185 -45.99 50.40 1.58
C THR A 185 -45.18 49.78 0.45
N ARG A 186 -45.85 49.42 -0.64
CA ARG A 186 -45.17 48.93 -1.85
C ARG A 186 -44.86 50.11 -2.76
N SER A 187 -43.59 50.32 -3.08
CA SER A 187 -43.15 51.42 -3.97
C SER A 187 -43.00 50.96 -5.42
N ALA A 188 -42.59 49.71 -5.64
CA ALA A 188 -42.46 49.09 -6.97
C ALA A 188 -42.69 47.56 -6.89
N SER A 189 -42.60 46.85 -8.02
CA SER A 189 -42.83 45.39 -8.07
C SER A 189 -41.90 44.59 -7.15
N ASP A 190 -40.69 45.08 -6.94
CA ASP A 190 -39.56 44.48 -6.21
C ASP A 190 -39.07 45.34 -5.03
N MET A 191 -39.81 46.40 -4.68
CA MET A 191 -39.40 47.38 -3.67
C MET A 191 -40.51 47.66 -2.65
N VAL A 192 -40.15 47.52 -1.37
CA VAL A 192 -41.05 47.74 -0.24
C VAL A 192 -40.44 48.75 0.72
N GLY A 193 -41.26 49.69 1.17
CA GLY A 193 -40.95 50.68 2.18
C GLY A 193 -41.59 50.32 3.51
N LEU A 194 -40.83 50.42 4.59
CA LEU A 194 -41.35 50.42 5.95
C LEU A 194 -41.44 51.87 6.43
N VAL A 195 -42.63 52.28 6.87
CA VAL A 195 -42.86 53.60 7.46
C VAL A 195 -43.19 53.42 8.93
N SER A 196 -42.44 54.13 9.79
CA SER A 196 -42.70 54.16 11.23
C SER A 196 -42.85 55.58 11.72
N ARG A 197 -43.98 55.86 12.38
CA ARG A 197 -44.30 57.19 12.90
C ARG A 197 -44.17 57.20 14.42
N HIS A 198 -43.32 58.10 14.93
CA HIS A 198 -43.15 58.31 16.36
C HIS A 198 -43.58 59.72 16.75
N VAL A 199 -44.54 59.82 17.67
CA VAL A 199 -44.98 61.09 18.26
C VAL A 199 -44.09 61.39 19.46
N ILE A 200 -43.42 62.54 19.46
CA ILE A 200 -42.60 62.99 20.59
C ILE A 200 -43.36 64.14 21.28
N PRO A 201 -43.90 63.94 22.49
CA PRO A 201 -44.52 65.01 23.24
C PRO A 201 -43.44 65.99 23.72
N LEU A 202 -43.51 67.25 23.29
CA LEU A 202 -42.64 68.31 23.80
C LEU A 202 -43.21 68.79 25.14
N GLY A 203 -42.92 68.04 26.21
CA GLY A 203 -43.14 68.51 27.57
C GLY A 203 -42.32 69.76 27.83
N ASN A 204 -42.90 70.73 28.55
CA ASN A 204 -42.29 72.01 28.88
C ASN A 204 -40.93 71.79 29.58
N MET A 205 -39.82 71.87 28.84
CA MET A 205 -38.45 71.74 29.33
C MET A 205 -38.01 73.00 30.10
N ALA A 206 -38.85 73.46 31.03
CA ALA A 206 -38.63 74.67 31.82
C ALA A 206 -38.23 74.38 33.28
N SER A 207 -38.12 73.12 33.71
CA SER A 207 -37.82 72.79 35.13
C SER A 207 -36.70 71.78 35.36
N ALA A 208 -35.89 71.44 34.35
CA ALA A 208 -34.73 70.55 34.53
C ALA A 208 -33.39 71.29 34.76
N TRP A 209 -33.41 72.62 34.90
CA TRP A 209 -32.22 73.42 35.23
C TRP A 209 -32.59 74.52 36.23
N SER A 210 -32.67 74.19 37.52
CA SER A 210 -32.60 75.16 38.62
C SER A 210 -32.04 74.48 39.86
N LEU A 211 -30.99 75.08 40.43
CA LEU A 211 -30.60 74.96 41.83
C LEU A 211 -31.78 75.31 42.76
#